data_AF-A0A960APY5-F1
#
_entry.id   AF-A0A960APY5-F1
#
_cell.length_a   1.000
_cell.length_b   1.000
_cell.length_c   1.000
_cell.angle_alpha   90.00
_cell.angle_beta   90.00
_cell.angle_gamma   90.00
#
_symmetry.space_group_name_H-M   'P 1'
#
loop_
_entity.id
_entity.type
_entity.pdbx_description
1 polymer ?
#
loop_
_entity_poly.entity_id
_entity_poly.type
_entity_poly.pdbx_seq_one_letter_code
_entity_poly.pdbx_strand_id
1 'polypeptide(L)'
;MTVPARTRAAARLGLLTSSLSRRMGRGEGMVIGGRVILRLAPDAISDLARGRVAALVSATNGKTSTTRLLATAVEQAGPVISQHTGANMTSGVAVTLASGDP
;
A
#
# COMPACT_ATOMS: atom_id res chain seq x y z
N MET A 1 8.42 -12.11 11.42
CA MET A 1 7.10 -12.62 11.89
C MET A 1 6.28 -13.00 10.66
N THR A 2 5.52 -14.09 10.69
CA THR A 2 4.79 -14.58 9.51
C THR A 2 3.48 -13.82 9.30
N VAL A 3 3.24 -13.38 8.07
CA VAL A 3 1.93 -12.80 7.67
C VAL A 3 0.92 -13.94 7.56
N PRO A 4 -0.29 -13.83 8.15
CA PRO A 4 -1.32 -14.87 8.08
C PRO A 4 -1.62 -15.31 6.65
N ALA A 5 -1.90 -16.60 6.43
CA ALA A 5 -2.17 -17.14 5.10
C ALA A 5 -3.35 -16.43 4.40
N ARG A 6 -4.39 -16.10 5.18
CA ARG A 6 -5.55 -15.31 4.72
C ARG A 6 -5.12 -13.95 4.17
N THR A 7 -4.28 -13.22 4.90
CA THR A 7 -3.77 -11.91 4.49
C THR A 7 -2.88 -11.99 3.26
N ARG A 8 -2.02 -13.02 3.15
CA ARG A 8 -1.22 -13.26 1.94
C ARG A 8 -2.09 -13.54 0.71
N ALA A 9 -3.14 -14.36 0.86
CA ALA A 9 -4.08 -14.64 -0.22
C ALA A 9 -4.87 -13.39 -0.64
N ALA A 10 -5.36 -12.62 0.34
CA ALA A 10 -6.06 -11.36 0.11
C ALA A 10 -5.18 -10.33 -0.62
N ALA A 11 -3.91 -10.18 -0.20
CA ALA A 11 -2.93 -9.32 -0.84
C ALA A 11 -2.73 -9.69 -2.32
N ARG A 12 -2.49 -10.96 -2.64
CA ARG A 12 -2.34 -11.44 -4.03
C ARG A 12 -3.57 -11.15 -4.88
N LEU A 13 -4.76 -11.45 -4.39
CA LEU A 13 -6.02 -11.18 -5.10
C LEU A 13 -6.24 -9.67 -5.30
N GLY A 14 -5.93 -8.87 -4.29
CA GLY A 14 -5.96 -7.41 -4.37
C GLY A 14 -5.05 -6.85 -5.45
N LEU A 15 -3.79 -7.29 -5.46
CA LEU A 15 -2.80 -6.87 -6.46
C LEU A 15 -3.18 -7.29 -7.88
N LEU A 16 -3.71 -8.51 -8.05
CA LEU A 16 -4.23 -8.98 -9.34
C LEU A 16 -5.41 -8.10 -9.80
N THR A 17 -6.31 -7.75 -8.88
CA THR A 17 -7.45 -6.86 -9.17
C THR A 17 -6.97 -5.46 -9.55
N SER A 18 -5.98 -4.91 -8.83
CA SER A 18 -5.37 -3.61 -9.18
C SER A 18 -4.73 -3.65 -10.57
N SER A 19 -4.00 -4.73 -10.89
CA SER A 19 -3.36 -4.93 -12.19
C SER A 19 -4.38 -5.00 -13.32
N LEU A 20 -5.46 -5.76 -13.14
CA LEU A 20 -6.54 -5.87 -14.11
C LEU A 20 -7.25 -4.53 -14.32
N SER A 21 -7.55 -3.80 -13.23
CA SER A 21 -8.14 -2.45 -13.30
C SER A 21 -7.29 -1.48 -14.14
N ARG A 22 -5.97 -1.48 -13.94
CA ARG A 22 -5.04 -0.66 -14.74
C ARG A 22 -5.03 -1.06 -16.19
N ARG A 23 -4.93 -2.37 -16.49
CA ARG A 23 -4.93 -2.90 -17.86
C ARG A 23 -6.21 -2.58 -18.62
N MET A 24 -7.35 -2.51 -17.93
CA MET A 24 -8.63 -2.13 -18.51
C MET A 24 -8.85 -0.59 -18.56
N GLY A 25 -7.84 0.22 -18.22
CA GLY A 25 -7.94 1.68 -18.26
C GLY A 25 -8.88 2.29 -17.21
N ARG A 26 -9.22 1.57 -16.13
CA ARG A 26 -10.15 2.04 -15.08
C ARG A 26 -9.43 2.74 -13.92
N GLY A 27 -8.29 3.38 -14.20
CA GLY A 27 -7.42 4.05 -13.23
C GLY A 27 -6.40 3.11 -12.55
N GLU A 28 -5.64 3.66 -11.60
CA GLU A 28 -4.47 3.01 -10.95
C GLU A 28 -4.76 1.70 -10.19
N GLY A 29 -6.03 1.37 -9.99
CA GLY A 29 -6.44 0.12 -9.33
C GLY A 29 -6.25 0.11 -7.81
N MET A 30 -5.81 1.23 -7.20
CA MET A 30 -5.54 1.32 -5.75
C MET A 30 -6.81 1.15 -4.91
N VAL A 31 -7.92 1.76 -5.34
CA VAL A 31 -9.19 1.69 -4.59
C VAL A 31 -9.79 0.29 -4.66
N ILE A 32 -9.92 -0.28 -5.86
CA ILE A 32 -10.57 -1.58 -6.04
C ILE A 32 -9.73 -2.72 -5.45
N GLY A 33 -8.40 -2.72 -5.65
CA GLY A 33 -7.52 -3.71 -5.04
C GLY A 33 -7.54 -3.62 -3.52
N GLY A 34 -7.48 -2.40 -2.97
CA GLY A 34 -7.55 -2.19 -1.53
C GLY A 34 -8.88 -2.63 -0.92
N ARG A 35 -10.00 -2.39 -1.61
CA ARG A 35 -11.31 -2.92 -1.19
C ARG A 35 -11.30 -4.45 -1.17
N VAL A 36 -10.74 -5.12 -2.18
CA VAL A 36 -10.62 -6.59 -2.19
C VAL A 36 -9.79 -7.08 -1.01
N ILE A 37 -8.62 -6.48 -0.76
CA ILE A 37 -7.75 -6.85 0.37
C ILE A 37 -8.51 -6.74 1.68
N LEU A 38 -9.07 -5.56 1.97
CA LEU A 38 -9.72 -5.26 3.25
C LEU A 38 -11.04 -6.01 3.44
N ARG A 39 -11.73 -6.37 2.36
CA ARG A 39 -12.95 -7.19 2.43
C ARG A 39 -12.63 -8.63 2.78
N LEU A 40 -11.53 -9.17 2.26
CA LEU A 40 -11.09 -10.55 2.50
C LEU A 40 -10.30 -10.69 3.81
N ALA A 41 -9.50 -9.69 4.18
CA ALA A 41 -8.69 -9.65 5.40
C ALA A 41 -8.81 -8.26 6.05
N PRO A 42 -9.76 -8.07 6.98
CA PRO A 42 -9.98 -6.77 7.64
C PRO A 42 -8.74 -6.24 8.39
N ASP A 43 -7.95 -7.15 8.96
CA ASP A 43 -6.72 -6.83 9.71
C ASP A 43 -5.47 -6.71 8.82
N ALA A 44 -5.62 -6.73 7.49
CA ALA A 44 -4.50 -6.80 6.55
C ALA A 44 -3.46 -5.69 6.73
N ILE A 45 -3.88 -4.46 7.07
CA ILE A 45 -2.95 -3.35 7.30
C ILE A 45 -2.04 -3.67 8.49
N SER A 46 -2.62 -4.09 9.61
CA SER A 46 -1.89 -4.46 10.82
C SER A 46 -0.96 -5.65 10.59
N ASP A 47 -1.44 -6.66 9.84
CA ASP A 47 -0.67 -7.84 9.49
C ASP A 47 0.53 -7.54 8.58
N LEU A 48 0.32 -6.71 7.55
CA LEU A 48 1.34 -6.37 6.56
C LEU A 48 2.33 -5.32 7.06
N ALA A 49 1.91 -4.44 7.97
CA ALA A 49 2.78 -3.44 8.60
C ALA A 49 3.67 -4.02 9.72
N ARG A 50 3.40 -5.25 10.17
CA ARG A 50 4.10 -5.87 11.29
C ARG A 50 5.60 -6.00 11.00
N GLY A 51 6.43 -5.44 11.88
CA GLY A 51 7.89 -5.47 11.75
C GLY A 51 8.45 -4.37 10.83
N ARG A 52 7.60 -3.45 10.33
CA ARG A 52 8.03 -2.28 9.56
C ARG A 52 8.04 -1.03 10.43
N VAL A 53 8.90 -0.09 10.09
CA VAL A 53 8.83 1.29 10.60
C VAL A 53 7.96 2.11 9.65
N ALA A 54 6.96 2.80 10.19
CA ALA A 54 6.06 3.64 9.40
C ALA A 54 6.36 5.12 9.64
N ALA A 55 6.47 5.89 8.56
CA ALA A 55 6.46 7.35 8.59
C ALA A 55 5.13 7.87 8.05
N LEU A 56 4.47 8.76 8.81
CA LEU A 56 3.20 9.36 8.44
C LEU A 56 3.40 10.84 8.12
N VAL A 57 2.99 11.25 6.92
CA VAL A 57 3.07 12.65 6.46
C VAL A 57 1.64 13.19 6.32
N SER A 58 1.29 14.16 7.18
CA SER A 58 0.02 14.88 7.11
C SER A 58 0.27 16.38 6.97
N ALA A 59 -0.56 17.03 6.15
CA ALA A 59 -0.53 18.47 5.91
C ALA A 59 -1.83 18.89 5.20
N THR A 60 -2.21 20.16 5.27
CA THR A 60 -3.32 20.71 4.45
C THR A 60 -2.95 20.64 2.97
N ASN A 61 -1.76 21.12 2.61
CA ASN A 61 -1.16 21.07 1.27
C ASN A 61 0.21 20.39 1.31
N GLY A 62 0.71 19.89 0.16
CA GLY A 62 2.08 19.40 0.04
C GLY A 62 2.37 17.97 0.53
N LYS A 63 1.37 17.23 1.04
CA LYS A 63 1.51 15.82 1.49
C LYS A 63 2.30 14.94 0.51
N THR A 64 1.93 14.96 -0.76
CA THR A 64 2.55 14.12 -1.80
C THR A 64 4.00 14.51 -2.06
N SER A 65 4.31 15.81 -2.15
CA SER A 65 5.67 16.29 -2.38
C SER A 65 6.58 15.95 -1.21
N THR A 66 6.14 16.21 0.02
CA THR A 66 6.89 15.87 1.24
C THR A 66 7.07 14.36 1.40
N THR A 67 6.04 13.55 1.09
CA THR A 67 6.15 12.08 1.14
C THR A 67 7.19 11.57 0.14
N ARG A 68 7.26 12.13 -1.07
CA ARG A 68 8.27 11.77 -2.07
C ARG A 68 9.68 12.15 -1.63
N LEU A 69 9.87 13.39 -1.15
CA LEU A 69 11.18 13.85 -0.65
C LEU A 69 11.66 12.98 0.51
N LEU A 70 10.79 12.67 1.47
CA LEU A 70 11.10 11.79 2.60
C LEU A 70 11.46 10.38 2.13
N ALA A 71 10.67 9.78 1.23
CA ALA A 71 10.95 8.45 0.70
C ALA A 71 12.32 8.41 0.02
N THR A 72 12.62 9.35 -0.90
CA THR A 72 13.92 9.42 -1.59
C THR A 72 15.10 9.58 -0.63
N ALA A 73 14.93 10.35 0.45
CA ALA A 73 15.97 10.50 1.48
C ALA A 73 16.18 9.21 2.28
N VAL A 74 15.11 8.55 2.71
CA VAL A 74 15.17 7.32 3.53
C VAL A 74 15.61 6.10 2.70
N GLU A 75 15.31 6.08 1.40
CA GLU A 75 15.76 5.04 0.46
C GLU A 75 17.28 4.89 0.42
N GLN A 76 18.04 5.94 0.78
CA GLN A 76 19.50 5.87 0.91
C GLN A 76 19.96 4.97 2.07
N ALA A 77 19.10 4.72 3.05
CA ALA A 77 19.39 3.89 4.22
C ALA A 77 18.77 2.48 4.15
N GLY A 78 17.86 2.24 3.20
CA GLY A 78 17.23 0.94 3.02
C GLY A 78 15.93 0.98 2.22
N PRO A 79 15.30 -0.18 1.98
CA PRO A 79 14.08 -0.26 1.17
C PRO A 79 12.92 0.52 1.78
N VAL A 80 12.24 1.32 0.96
CA VAL A 80 11.03 2.06 1.34
C VAL A 80 9.88 1.62 0.45
N ILE A 81 8.72 1.45 1.05
CA ILE A 81 7.45 1.32 0.34
C ILE A 81 6.64 2.59 0.55
N SER A 82 6.25 3.24 -0.54
CA SER A 82 5.58 4.54 -0.48
C SER A 82 4.49 4.64 -1.53
N GLN A 83 3.53 5.53 -1.28
CA GLN A 83 2.45 5.85 -2.20
C GLN A 83 2.77 7.07 -3.04
N HIS A 84 3.07 6.86 -4.32
CA HIS A 84 3.39 7.96 -5.24
C HIS A 84 2.17 8.54 -5.96
N THR A 85 1.01 7.87 -5.91
CA THR A 85 -0.20 8.24 -6.69
C THR A 85 -1.21 9.10 -5.90
N GLY A 86 -0.90 9.44 -4.64
CA GLY A 86 -1.79 10.24 -3.79
C GLY A 86 -2.97 9.49 -3.18
N ALA A 87 -3.04 8.16 -3.36
CA ALA A 87 -4.10 7.30 -2.82
C ALA A 87 -3.98 7.08 -1.29
N ASN A 88 -4.01 8.15 -0.50
CA ASN A 88 -3.78 8.21 0.94
C ASN A 88 -4.91 7.66 1.84
N MET A 89 -5.92 7.02 1.26
CA MET A 89 -6.99 6.35 1.99
C MET A 89 -6.58 4.91 2.35
N THR A 90 -7.30 4.29 3.29
CA THR A 90 -7.06 2.93 3.80
C THR A 90 -6.87 1.89 2.68
N SER A 91 -7.63 2.00 1.58
CA SER A 91 -7.49 1.10 0.42
C SER A 91 -6.12 1.22 -0.25
N GLY A 92 -5.62 2.45 -0.41
CA GLY A 92 -4.32 2.65 -1.03
C GLY A 92 -3.18 2.20 -0.12
N VAL A 93 -3.26 2.49 1.18
CA VAL A 93 -2.32 1.99 2.19
C VAL A 93 -2.24 0.47 2.15
N ALA A 94 -3.39 -0.21 2.11
CA ALA A 94 -3.44 -1.68 2.02
C ALA A 94 -2.76 -2.23 0.76
N VAL A 95 -2.99 -1.62 -0.41
CA VAL A 95 -2.32 -2.05 -1.66
C VAL A 95 -0.82 -1.80 -1.61
N THR A 96 -0.38 -0.68 -1.03
CA THR A 96 1.05 -0.36 -0.93
C THR A 96 1.81 -1.26 0.01
N LEU A 97 1.23 -1.56 1.17
CA LEU A 97 1.78 -2.57 2.08
C LEU A 97 1.84 -3.95 1.41
N ALA A 98 0.83 -4.30 0.59
CA ALA A 98 0.79 -5.57 -0.13
C ALA A 98 1.79 -5.66 -1.29
N SER A 99 2.20 -4.54 -1.88
CA SER A 99 3.15 -4.51 -3.01
C SER A 99 4.62 -4.58 -2.62
N GLY A 100 4.94 -4.38 -1.34
CA GLY A 100 6.31 -4.44 -0.84
C GLY A 100 6.72 -5.84 -0.41
N ASP A 101 8.02 -6.16 -0.52
CA ASP A 101 8.56 -7.35 0.12
C ASP A 101 8.36 -7.29 1.65
N PRO A 102 8.15 -8.46 2.31
CA PRO A 102 7.88 -8.59 3.74
C PRO A 102 8.85 -7.82 4.65
#